data_AF-A0A202DU68-F1
#
_entry.id   AF-A0A202DU68-F1
#
_cell.length_a   1.000
_cell.length_b   1.000
_cell.length_c   1.000
_cell.angle_alpha   90.00
_cell.angle_beta   90.00
_cell.angle_gamma   90.00
#
_symmetry.space_group_name_H-M   'P 1'
#
loop_
_entity.id
_entity.type
_entity.pdbx_description
1 polymer ?
#
loop_
_entity_poly.entity_id
_entity_poly.type
_entity_poly.pdbx_seq_one_letter_code
_entity_poly.pdbx_strand_id
1 'polypeptide(L)'
;MSYITDSFDEKVIELLKSGSIGFMPSDTIYGLSCLALNNNAVERIHKLKDRSSGKPFIVLISDTAQLKRLGVISTEIAAALRYWPGPLTIISGAEKAPSWLHLGTKTLAVRQPDNQKLLELMKKTGPLISTSANIAGQKPIDSVAEAQKVFGEKLDFYIDAGVIKGKPSTIIKKNSYKFEVIRQGAVKFKEI
;
A
#
# COMPACT_ATOMS: atom_id res chain seq x y z
N MET A 1 -18.15 16.23 5.55
CA MET A 1 -18.21 15.51 4.25
C MET A 1 -16.82 15.31 3.70
N SER A 2 -16.42 14.05 3.53
CA SER A 2 -15.17 13.65 2.88
C SER A 2 -15.16 14.04 1.40
N TYR A 3 -13.99 14.35 0.85
CA TYR A 3 -13.83 14.66 -0.57
C TYR A 3 -13.98 13.39 -1.43
N ILE A 4 -14.70 13.47 -2.56
CA ILE A 4 -14.91 12.34 -3.47
C ILE A 4 -14.60 12.81 -4.89
N THR A 5 -13.80 12.03 -5.61
CA THR A 5 -13.36 12.28 -6.98
C THR A 5 -13.21 10.95 -7.71
N ASP A 6 -13.23 10.94 -9.04
CA ASP A 6 -12.95 9.75 -9.85
C ASP A 6 -11.49 9.71 -10.36
N SER A 7 -10.66 10.66 -9.90
CA SER A 7 -9.33 10.90 -10.43
C SER A 7 -8.28 11.12 -9.34
N PHE A 8 -7.00 11.04 -9.73
CA PHE A 8 -5.85 11.38 -8.88
C PHE A 8 -5.44 12.84 -9.13
N ASP A 9 -6.36 13.76 -8.86
CA ASP A 9 -6.20 15.19 -9.13
C ASP A 9 -5.28 15.93 -8.12
N GLU A 10 -5.10 17.23 -8.33
CA GLU A 10 -4.27 18.07 -7.45
C GLU A 10 -4.83 18.13 -6.02
N LYS A 11 -6.15 18.00 -5.84
CA LYS A 11 -6.74 18.02 -4.51
C LYS A 11 -6.33 16.78 -3.71
N VAL A 12 -6.29 15.62 -4.36
CA VAL A 12 -5.77 14.38 -3.75
C VAL A 12 -4.30 14.55 -3.33
N ILE A 13 -3.48 15.22 -4.14
CA ILE A 13 -2.07 15.51 -3.82
C ILE A 13 -1.96 16.38 -2.56
N GLU A 14 -2.72 17.47 -2.49
CA GLU A 14 -2.78 18.36 -1.32
C GLU A 14 -3.19 17.61 -0.06
N LEU A 15 -4.25 16.81 -0.15
CA LEU A 15 -4.78 16.02 0.96
C LEU A 15 -3.74 15.01 1.46
N LEU A 16 -3.09 14.27 0.56
CA LEU A 16 -2.03 13.34 0.94
C LEU A 16 -0.88 14.07 1.65
N LYS A 17 -0.43 15.21 1.11
CA LYS A 17 0.64 16.03 1.70
C LYS A 17 0.26 16.61 3.07
N SER A 18 -1.02 16.90 3.31
CA SER A 18 -1.52 17.37 4.62
C SER A 18 -1.71 16.25 5.66
N GLY A 19 -1.44 14.99 5.31
CA GLY A 19 -1.58 13.85 6.23
C GLY A 19 -2.98 13.22 6.23
N SER A 20 -3.73 13.43 5.15
CA SER A 20 -5.04 12.82 4.97
C SER A 20 -4.93 11.33 4.63
N ILE A 21 -5.96 10.57 4.99
CA ILE A 21 -6.15 9.17 4.64
C ILE A 21 -7.28 9.06 3.62
N GLY A 22 -7.03 8.32 2.55
CA GLY A 22 -8.04 8.07 1.53
C GLY A 22 -8.28 6.60 1.24
N PHE A 23 -9.46 6.33 0.70
CA PHE A 23 -9.78 5.06 0.04
C PHE A 23 -9.41 5.18 -1.45
N MET A 24 -8.39 4.46 -1.88
CA MET A 24 -7.77 4.63 -3.20
C MET A 24 -7.70 3.32 -3.97
N PRO A 25 -7.97 3.34 -5.30
CA PRO A 25 -7.81 2.17 -6.14
C PRO A 25 -6.33 1.91 -6.43
N SER A 26 -6.01 0.66 -6.74
CA SER A 26 -4.72 0.24 -7.30
C SER A 26 -4.94 -0.67 -8.50
N ASP A 27 -3.85 -1.25 -9.02
CA ASP A 27 -3.83 -2.30 -10.04
C ASP A 27 -4.44 -3.64 -9.59
N THR A 28 -4.83 -3.77 -8.31
CA THR A 28 -5.30 -5.04 -7.72
C THR A 28 -6.66 -4.90 -7.06
N ILE A 29 -6.72 -4.11 -5.99
CA ILE A 29 -7.91 -3.87 -5.17
C ILE A 29 -7.84 -2.45 -4.63
N TYR A 30 -8.94 -2.01 -4.02
CA TYR A 30 -8.96 -0.83 -3.18
C TYR A 30 -8.16 -1.00 -1.88
N GLY A 31 -7.61 0.11 -1.39
CA GLY A 31 -6.91 0.16 -0.12
C GLY A 31 -7.08 1.47 0.62
N LEU A 32 -6.94 1.42 1.94
CA LEU A 32 -6.73 2.61 2.76
C LEU A 32 -5.28 3.05 2.59
N SER A 33 -5.09 4.30 2.21
CA SER A 33 -3.78 4.82 1.83
C SER A 33 -3.51 6.20 2.43
N CYS A 34 -2.24 6.44 2.76
CA CYS A 34 -1.72 7.75 3.17
C CYS A 34 -0.24 7.84 2.81
N LEU A 35 0.36 9.03 2.96
CA LEU A 35 1.82 9.18 2.82
C LEU A 35 2.56 8.31 3.84
N ALA A 36 3.50 7.48 3.36
CA ALA A 36 4.28 6.59 4.22
C ALA A 36 5.17 7.38 5.20
N LEU A 37 5.68 8.53 4.77
CA LEU A 37 6.57 9.36 5.58
C LEU A 37 5.83 10.27 6.58
N ASN A 38 4.50 10.17 6.66
CA ASN A 38 3.70 10.90 7.66
C ASN A 38 3.29 9.95 8.80
N ASN A 39 4.03 9.98 9.91
CA ASN A 39 3.78 9.10 11.06
C ASN A 39 2.33 9.19 11.56
N ASN A 40 1.81 10.40 11.74
CA ASN A 40 0.45 10.62 12.25
C ASN A 40 -0.62 9.98 11.36
N ALA A 41 -0.46 10.08 10.03
CA ALA A 41 -1.38 9.46 9.09
C ALA A 41 -1.30 7.93 9.13
N VAL A 42 -0.09 7.37 9.24
CA VAL A 42 0.13 5.91 9.37
C VAL A 42 -0.49 5.38 10.67
N GLU A 43 -0.29 6.08 11.80
CA GLU A 43 -0.91 5.75 13.08
C GLU A 43 -2.44 5.81 13.03
N ARG A 44 -3.01 6.81 12.34
CA ARG A 44 -4.46 6.90 12.11
C ARG A 44 -4.97 5.67 11.36
N ILE A 45 -4.28 5.19 10.31
CA ILE A 45 -4.66 3.94 9.62
C ILE A 45 -4.57 2.73 10.57
N HIS A 46 -3.53 2.65 11.40
CA HIS A 46 -3.42 1.57 12.40
C HIS A 46 -4.61 1.54 13.37
N LYS A 47 -5.01 2.71 13.90
CA LYS A 47 -6.17 2.86 14.78
C LYS A 47 -7.47 2.46 14.07
N LEU A 48 -7.64 2.88 12.81
CA LEU A 48 -8.83 2.53 12.02
C LEU A 48 -8.94 1.03 11.72
N LYS A 49 -7.82 0.34 11.54
CA LYS A 49 -7.78 -1.09 11.22
C LYS A 49 -7.86 -2.00 12.45
N ASP A 50 -7.89 -1.44 13.66
CA ASP A 50 -7.85 -2.15 14.94
C ASP A 50 -6.85 -3.33 14.92
N ARG A 51 -5.66 -3.06 14.36
CA ARG A 51 -4.66 -4.10 14.14
C ARG A 51 -3.89 -4.38 15.43
N SER A 52 -4.47 -5.23 16.29
CA SER A 52 -3.78 -5.86 17.42
C SER A 52 -2.52 -6.62 16.99
N SER A 53 -2.41 -7.00 15.71
CA SER A 53 -1.32 -7.84 15.21
C SER A 53 0.04 -7.12 15.07
N GLY A 54 0.12 -5.80 15.22
CA GLY A 54 1.38 -5.05 15.10
C GLY A 54 2.12 -5.22 13.77
N LYS A 55 1.43 -5.61 12.70
CA LYS A 55 2.05 -5.93 11.40
C LYS A 55 2.20 -4.67 10.54
N PRO A 56 3.39 -4.43 9.97
CA PRO A 56 3.60 -3.41 8.95
C PRO A 56 2.58 -3.48 7.81
N PHE A 57 2.30 -2.33 7.21
CA PHE A 57 1.51 -2.25 5.98
C PHE A 57 2.41 -2.37 4.74
N ILE A 58 1.77 -2.49 3.57
CA ILE A 58 2.50 -2.48 2.30
C ILE A 58 2.86 -1.02 1.98
N VAL A 59 4.09 -0.79 1.56
CA VAL A 59 4.53 0.49 0.99
C VAL A 59 4.45 0.39 -0.53
N LEU A 60 3.69 1.28 -1.15
CA LEU A 60 3.66 1.48 -2.59
C LEU A 60 4.70 2.53 -2.98
N ILE A 61 5.39 2.25 -4.08
CA ILE A 61 6.44 3.10 -4.63
C ILE A 61 6.17 3.44 -6.10
N SER A 62 6.60 4.61 -6.55
CA SER A 62 6.58 4.99 -7.97
C SER A 62 7.74 4.41 -8.77
N ASP A 63 8.89 4.22 -8.11
CA ASP A 63 10.16 3.89 -8.74
C ASP A 63 11.15 3.34 -7.71
N THR A 64 12.26 2.79 -8.21
CA THR A 64 13.34 2.23 -7.38
C THR A 64 14.12 3.28 -6.61
N ALA A 65 14.07 4.57 -6.98
CA ALA A 65 14.72 5.63 -6.21
C ALA A 65 14.01 5.84 -4.87
N GLN A 66 12.68 5.65 -4.80
CA GLN A 66 11.93 5.65 -3.54
C GLN A 66 12.36 4.54 -2.58
N LEU A 67 12.75 3.36 -3.08
CA LEU A 67 13.27 2.27 -2.24
C LEU A 67 14.53 2.69 -1.50
N LYS A 68 15.47 3.32 -2.22
CA LYS A 68 16.70 3.83 -1.65
C LYS A 68 16.42 4.88 -0.57
N ARG A 69 15.47 5.79 -0.80
CA ARG A 69 15.04 6.79 0.19
C ARG A 69 14.42 6.17 1.44
N LEU A 70 13.71 5.05 1.29
CA LEU A 70 13.13 4.29 2.39
C LEU A 70 14.15 3.41 3.12
N GLY A 71 15.40 3.31 2.63
CA GLY A 71 16.42 2.46 3.23
C GLY A 71 16.20 0.96 2.99
N VAL A 72 15.47 0.58 1.95
CA VAL A 72 15.23 -0.83 1.56
C VAL A 72 16.47 -1.41 0.88
N ILE A 73 16.82 -2.65 1.21
CA ILE A 73 17.96 -3.36 0.63
C ILE A 73 17.65 -3.79 -0.82
N SER A 74 18.20 -3.06 -1.78
CA SER A 74 17.93 -3.27 -3.21
C SER A 74 18.41 -4.63 -3.77
N THR A 75 19.33 -5.31 -3.12
CA THR A 75 19.79 -6.66 -3.56
C THR A 75 18.77 -7.76 -3.28
N GLU A 76 17.74 -7.47 -2.49
CA GLU A 76 16.70 -8.44 -2.15
C GLU A 76 15.48 -8.39 -3.08
N ILE A 77 15.27 -7.25 -3.75
CA ILE A 77 14.10 -7.03 -4.62
C ILE A 77 14.23 -7.59 -6.03
N ALA A 78 15.37 -8.17 -6.39
CA ALA A 78 15.66 -8.61 -7.76
C ALA A 78 14.58 -9.55 -8.34
N ALA A 79 14.01 -10.42 -7.52
CA ALA A 79 12.91 -11.29 -7.95
C ALA A 79 11.62 -10.51 -8.26
N ALA A 80 11.36 -9.41 -7.54
CA ALA A 80 10.19 -8.59 -7.72
C ALA A 80 10.25 -7.70 -8.96
N LEU A 81 11.46 -7.30 -9.40
CA LEU A 81 11.65 -6.46 -10.59
C LEU A 81 11.03 -7.06 -11.87
N ARG A 82 10.98 -8.39 -11.99
CA ARG A 82 10.34 -9.07 -13.13
C ARG A 82 8.81 -8.99 -13.14
N TYR A 83 8.22 -8.61 -12.02
CA TYR A 83 6.77 -8.48 -11.82
C TYR A 83 6.36 -7.02 -11.54
N TRP A 84 7.32 -6.08 -11.59
CA TRP A 84 7.09 -4.66 -11.35
C TRP A 84 7.23 -3.86 -12.64
N PRO A 85 6.34 -2.90 -12.90
CA PRO A 85 5.10 -2.61 -12.15
C PRO A 85 4.12 -3.80 -12.16
N GLY A 86 3.44 -4.07 -11.05
CA GLY A 86 2.45 -5.13 -10.99
C GLY A 86 2.18 -5.75 -9.61
N PRO A 87 1.39 -6.84 -9.58
CA PRO A 87 0.71 -7.29 -8.38
C PRO A 87 1.55 -8.26 -7.51
N LEU A 88 2.86 -8.02 -7.43
CA LEU A 88 3.77 -8.71 -6.50
C LEU A 88 4.25 -7.74 -5.42
N THR A 89 4.24 -8.17 -4.17
CA THR A 89 4.81 -7.46 -3.03
C THR A 89 5.95 -8.29 -2.48
N ILE A 90 7.09 -7.65 -2.19
CA ILE A 90 8.23 -8.31 -1.56
C ILE A 90 8.49 -7.72 -0.17
N ILE A 91 8.72 -8.58 0.81
CA ILE A 91 9.26 -8.21 2.11
C ILE A 91 10.79 -8.23 2.02
N SER A 92 11.41 -7.09 2.32
CA SER A 92 12.85 -6.89 2.30
C SER A 92 13.34 -6.14 3.54
N GLY A 93 14.61 -6.35 3.90
CA GLY A 93 15.32 -5.62 4.93
C GLY A 93 15.27 -4.12 4.69
N ALA A 94 14.99 -3.40 5.78
CA ALA A 94 14.75 -1.97 5.78
C ALA A 94 15.05 -1.38 7.16
N GLU A 95 16.19 -1.75 7.76
CA GLU A 95 16.63 -1.34 9.11
C GLU A 95 16.72 0.18 9.26
N LYS A 96 16.97 0.88 8.15
CA LYS A 96 17.09 2.34 8.09
C LYS A 96 15.77 3.04 7.78
N ALA A 97 14.70 2.29 7.52
CA ALA A 97 13.39 2.88 7.33
C ALA A 97 12.89 3.48 8.65
N PRO A 98 12.02 4.50 8.59
CA PRO A 98 11.32 4.98 9.76
C PRO A 98 10.68 3.87 10.60
N SER A 99 10.86 3.93 11.92
CA SER A 99 10.45 2.86 12.83
C SER A 99 8.94 2.59 12.84
N TRP A 100 8.13 3.62 12.58
CA TRP A 100 6.68 3.50 12.45
C TRP A 100 6.24 2.70 11.22
N LEU A 101 7.10 2.53 10.22
CA LEU A 101 6.79 1.70 9.05
C LEU A 101 7.09 0.24 9.29
N HIS A 102 8.24 -0.08 9.89
CA HIS A 102 8.66 -1.47 10.09
C HIS A 102 8.22 -2.06 11.44
N LEU A 103 7.77 -1.25 12.40
CA LEU A 103 7.25 -1.67 13.72
C LEU A 103 8.15 -2.70 14.43
N GLY A 104 9.45 -2.41 14.50
CA GLY A 104 10.47 -3.30 15.09
C GLY A 104 10.90 -4.51 14.24
N THR A 105 10.17 -4.85 13.17
CA THR A 105 10.54 -6.00 12.30
C THR A 105 11.79 -5.77 11.47
N LYS A 106 12.22 -4.52 11.31
CA LYS A 106 13.32 -4.08 10.45
C LYS A 106 13.15 -4.49 8.98
N THR A 107 11.92 -4.78 8.57
CA THR A 107 11.56 -5.14 7.19
C THR A 107 10.37 -4.32 6.70
N LEU A 108 10.28 -4.11 5.40
CA LEU A 108 9.12 -3.51 4.75
C LEU A 108 8.60 -4.42 3.65
N ALA A 109 7.27 -4.52 3.56
CA ALA A 109 6.58 -5.09 2.40
C ALA A 109 6.44 -3.98 1.35
N VAL A 110 7.06 -4.12 0.18
CA VAL A 110 7.08 -3.07 -0.84
C VAL A 110 6.51 -3.57 -2.17
N ARG A 111 5.88 -2.68 -2.94
CA ARG A 111 5.35 -2.96 -4.29
C ARG A 111 5.38 -1.72 -5.17
N GLN A 112 5.75 -1.88 -6.44
CA GLN A 112 5.46 -0.90 -7.48
C GLN A 112 4.18 -1.31 -8.22
N PRO A 113 3.04 -0.63 -8.04
CA PRO A 113 1.76 -1.03 -8.65
C PRO A 113 1.72 -0.70 -10.15
N ASP A 114 1.04 -1.52 -10.94
CA ASP A 114 0.80 -1.27 -12.37
C ASP A 114 -0.41 -0.35 -12.59
N ASN A 115 -0.32 0.88 -12.10
CA ASN A 115 -1.34 1.90 -12.29
C ASN A 115 -0.68 3.25 -12.56
N GLN A 116 -0.67 3.66 -13.83
CA GLN A 116 0.07 4.84 -14.29
C GLN A 116 -0.32 6.13 -13.53
N LYS A 117 -1.61 6.35 -13.28
CA LYS A 117 -2.09 7.54 -12.55
C LYS A 117 -1.62 7.53 -11.09
N LEU A 118 -1.63 6.36 -10.45
CA LEU A 118 -1.12 6.18 -9.08
C LEU A 118 0.41 6.36 -9.02
N LEU A 119 1.14 5.89 -10.03
CA LEU A 119 2.59 6.12 -10.13
C LEU A 119 2.91 7.61 -10.27
N GLU A 120 2.18 8.35 -11.10
CA GLU A 120 2.32 9.80 -11.27
C GLU A 120 2.01 10.58 -10.00
N LEU A 121 0.95 10.20 -9.29
CA LEU A 121 0.65 10.73 -7.96
C LEU A 121 1.83 10.53 -7.01
N MET A 122 2.34 9.30 -6.89
CA MET A 122 3.45 8.97 -5.99
C MET A 122 4.78 9.64 -6.37
N LYS A 123 4.99 9.99 -7.65
CA LYS A 123 6.13 10.84 -8.05
C LYS A 123 6.04 12.24 -7.46
N LYS A 124 4.83 12.79 -7.33
CA LYS A 124 4.57 14.14 -6.79
C LYS A 124 4.43 14.18 -5.26
N THR A 125 3.97 13.10 -4.65
CA THR A 125 3.70 13.03 -3.19
C THR A 125 4.80 12.32 -2.41
N GLY A 126 5.40 11.28 -3.00
CA GLY A 126 6.22 10.30 -2.28
C GLY A 126 5.51 8.95 -2.12
N PRO A 127 6.18 7.97 -1.48
CA PRO A 127 5.65 6.62 -1.30
C PRO A 127 4.42 6.62 -0.40
N LEU A 128 3.50 5.69 -0.68
CA LEU A 128 2.25 5.56 0.07
C LEU A 128 2.27 4.28 0.90
N ILE A 129 1.72 4.34 2.10
CA ILE A 129 1.27 3.12 2.78
C ILE A 129 -0.05 2.71 2.13
N SER A 130 -0.27 1.41 1.97
CA SER A 130 -1.55 0.86 1.54
C SER A 130 -1.86 -0.45 2.26
N THR A 131 -3.12 -0.61 2.64
CA THR A 131 -3.65 -1.82 3.27
C THR A 131 -5.05 -2.11 2.74
N SER A 132 -5.45 -3.38 2.72
CA SER A 132 -6.79 -3.75 2.24
C SER A 132 -7.85 -3.02 3.06
N ALA A 133 -8.78 -2.39 2.36
CA ALA A 133 -9.92 -1.75 2.97
C ALA A 133 -10.98 -2.81 3.26
N ASN A 134 -10.97 -3.34 4.48
CA ASN A 134 -11.87 -4.39 4.92
C ASN A 134 -12.13 -4.25 6.41
N ILE A 135 -13.30 -4.69 6.85
CA ILE A 135 -13.54 -5.04 8.25
C ILE A 135 -12.66 -6.26 8.56
N ALA A 136 -12.03 -6.30 9.73
CA ALA A 136 -11.11 -7.39 10.11
C ALA A 136 -11.77 -8.76 9.88
N GLY A 137 -11.06 -9.66 9.19
CA GLY A 137 -11.57 -11.00 8.83
C GLY A 137 -12.50 -11.08 7.62
N GLN A 138 -12.98 -9.95 7.07
CA GLN A 138 -13.88 -9.92 5.93
C GLN A 138 -13.16 -9.68 4.59
N LYS A 139 -13.90 -9.86 3.48
CA LYS A 139 -13.43 -9.56 2.13
C LYS A 139 -13.10 -8.06 1.99
N PRO A 140 -12.14 -7.68 1.13
CA PRO A 140 -11.94 -6.29 0.74
C PRO A 140 -13.20 -5.68 0.15
N ILE A 141 -13.49 -4.45 0.57
CA ILE A 141 -14.52 -3.58 0.02
C ILE A 141 -14.12 -3.21 -1.41
N ASP A 142 -15.04 -3.32 -2.35
CA ASP A 142 -14.77 -3.20 -3.79
C ASP A 142 -15.33 -1.93 -4.44
N SER A 143 -16.02 -1.08 -3.68
CA SER A 143 -16.64 0.16 -4.16
C SER A 143 -16.61 1.29 -3.14
N VAL A 144 -16.64 2.55 -3.61
CA VAL A 144 -16.73 3.74 -2.75
C VAL A 144 -18.03 3.78 -1.96
N ALA A 145 -19.15 3.39 -2.59
CA ALA A 145 -20.45 3.36 -1.92
C ALA A 145 -20.48 2.46 -0.67
N GLU A 146 -19.84 1.29 -0.74
CA GLU A 146 -19.68 0.41 0.43
C GLU A 146 -18.64 0.97 1.42
N ALA A 147 -17.54 1.52 0.93
CA ALA A 147 -16.51 2.12 1.78
C ALA A 147 -17.05 3.29 2.61
N GLN A 148 -17.93 4.12 2.05
CA GLN A 148 -18.59 5.21 2.77
C GLN A 148 -19.53 4.70 3.87
N LYS A 149 -20.21 3.56 3.68
CA LYS A 149 -21.05 2.95 4.73
C LYS A 149 -20.21 2.46 5.91
N VAL A 150 -19.00 1.95 5.63
CA VAL A 150 -18.12 1.36 6.65
C VAL A 150 -17.27 2.42 7.36
N PHE A 151 -16.67 3.32 6.59
CA PHE A 151 -15.72 4.30 7.10
C PHE A 151 -16.27 5.71 7.20
N GLY A 152 -17.23 6.11 6.35
CA GLY A 152 -17.87 7.43 6.40
C GLY A 152 -16.86 8.57 6.50
N GLU A 153 -17.02 9.42 7.52
CA GLU A 153 -16.15 10.57 7.76
C GLU A 153 -14.81 10.23 8.45
N LYS A 154 -14.54 8.94 8.72
CA LYS A 154 -13.24 8.51 9.26
C LYS A 154 -12.12 8.59 8.21
N LEU A 155 -12.47 8.61 6.92
CA LEU A 155 -11.55 8.87 5.82
C LEU A 155 -11.78 10.29 5.29
N ASP A 156 -10.69 10.94 4.92
CA ASP A 156 -10.70 12.33 4.48
C ASP A 156 -11.12 12.43 3.00
N PHE A 157 -10.84 11.38 2.20
CA PHE A 157 -11.26 11.32 0.80
C PHE A 157 -11.47 9.89 0.25
N TYR A 158 -12.15 9.82 -0.90
CA TYR A 158 -12.44 8.62 -1.65
C TYR A 158 -12.17 8.84 -3.15
N ILE A 159 -11.55 7.87 -3.81
CA ILE A 159 -11.37 7.87 -5.26
C ILE A 159 -12.27 6.80 -5.88
N ASP A 160 -13.32 7.22 -6.58
CA ASP A 160 -14.29 6.35 -7.21
C ASP A 160 -13.86 5.95 -8.63
N ALA A 161 -13.34 4.75 -8.77
CA ALA A 161 -12.97 4.12 -10.03
C ALA A 161 -13.96 3.00 -10.38
N GLY A 162 -15.19 3.07 -9.85
CA GLY A 162 -16.20 2.04 -9.97
C GLY A 162 -15.90 0.82 -9.11
N VAL A 163 -16.46 -0.32 -9.50
CA VAL A 163 -16.31 -1.58 -8.77
C VAL A 163 -15.01 -2.29 -9.21
N ILE A 164 -14.08 -2.51 -8.28
CA ILE A 164 -12.82 -3.22 -8.54
C ILE A 164 -12.87 -4.61 -7.91
N LYS A 165 -13.13 -5.63 -8.74
CA LYS A 165 -13.06 -7.03 -8.34
C LYS A 165 -11.70 -7.61 -8.73
N GLY A 166 -10.94 -8.05 -7.74
CA GLY A 166 -9.60 -8.58 -7.98
C GLY A 166 -9.08 -9.40 -6.81
N LYS A 167 -7.93 -10.04 -7.04
CA LYS A 167 -7.14 -10.63 -5.97
C LYS A 167 -6.13 -9.60 -5.47
N PRO A 168 -5.84 -9.57 -4.17
CA PRO A 168 -4.75 -8.74 -3.67
C PRO A 168 -3.40 -9.20 -4.26
N SER A 169 -2.37 -8.39 -4.10
CA SER A 169 -1.02 -8.76 -4.49
C SER A 169 -0.55 -10.05 -3.81
N THR A 170 0.27 -10.83 -4.51
CA THR A 170 1.04 -11.91 -3.88
C THR A 170 2.11 -11.29 -3.00
N ILE A 171 2.31 -11.79 -1.79
CA ILE A 171 3.38 -11.34 -0.89
C ILE A 171 4.41 -12.45 -0.78
N ILE A 172 5.66 -12.14 -1.12
CA ILE A 172 6.82 -13.02 -0.93
C ILE A 172 7.79 -12.41 0.07
N LYS A 173 8.56 -13.27 0.75
CA LYS A 173 9.66 -12.87 1.63
C LYS A 173 10.92 -13.60 1.20
N LYS A 174 12.04 -12.88 1.14
CA LYS A 174 13.35 -13.50 0.92
C LYS A 174 13.84 -14.11 2.24
N ASN A 175 14.18 -15.40 2.21
CA ASN A 175 14.82 -16.12 3.32
C ASN A 175 16.11 -16.77 2.80
N SER A 176 17.28 -16.32 3.27
CA SER A 176 18.62 -16.79 2.85
C SER A 176 18.77 -16.90 1.32
N TYR A 177 18.46 -18.07 0.74
CA TYR A 177 18.62 -18.39 -0.68
C TYR A 177 17.31 -18.64 -1.43
N LYS A 178 16.14 -18.58 -0.77
CA LYS A 178 14.83 -18.89 -1.36
C LYS A 178 13.82 -17.79 -1.09
N PHE A 179 12.74 -17.80 -1.87
CA PHE A 179 11.56 -16.97 -1.62
C PHE A 179 10.41 -17.81 -1.05
N GLU A 180 9.89 -17.37 0.09
CA GLU A 180 8.70 -17.93 0.73
C GLU A 180 7.45 -17.13 0.32
N VAL A 181 6.36 -17.82 -0.01
CA VAL A 181 5.07 -17.17 -0.30
C VAL A 181 4.30 -16.96 1.00
N ILE A 182 4.32 -15.73 1.52
CA ILE A 182 3.59 -15.33 2.73
C ILE A 182 2.08 -15.24 2.49
N ARG A 183 1.69 -14.80 1.28
CA ARG A 183 0.29 -14.77 0.84
C ARG A 183 0.21 -14.95 -0.66
N GLN A 184 -0.49 -15.99 -1.10
CA GLN A 184 -0.82 -16.17 -2.50
C GLN A 184 -1.89 -15.16 -2.94
N GLY A 185 -1.60 -14.38 -3.99
CA GLY A 185 -2.48 -13.37 -4.56
C GLY A 185 -2.63 -13.54 -6.07
N ALA A 186 -2.68 -12.42 -6.80
CA ALA A 186 -2.84 -12.40 -8.27
C ALA A 186 -1.68 -13.07 -9.03
N VAL A 187 -0.44 -13.01 -8.51
CA VAL A 187 0.73 -13.66 -9.14
C VAL A 187 0.90 -15.06 -8.58
N LYS A 188 0.79 -16.11 -9.40
CA LYS A 188 1.21 -17.47 -8.99
C LYS A 188 2.73 -17.54 -8.94
N PHE A 189 3.29 -17.23 -7.77
CA PHE A 189 4.73 -17.32 -7.53
C PHE A 189 5.05 -18.74 -7.07
N LYS A 190 5.93 -19.42 -7.78
CA LYS A 190 6.47 -20.71 -7.34
C LYS A 190 7.75 -20.44 -6.56
N GLU A 191 7.95 -21.15 -5.46
CA GLU A 191 9.19 -21.07 -4.70
C GLU A 191 10.36 -21.46 -5.62
N ILE A 192 11.41 -20.63 -5.64
CA ILE A 192 12.68 -20.86 -6.32
C ILE A 192 13.76 -20.74 -5.25
#